data_AF-A0A482URC5-F1
#
_entry.id   AF-A0A482URC5-F1
#
_cell.length_a   1.000
_cell.length_b   1.000
_cell.length_c   1.000
_cell.angle_alpha   90.00
_cell.angle_beta   90.00
_cell.angle_gamma   90.00
#
_symmetry.space_group_name_H-M   'P 1'
#
loop_
_entity.id
_entity.type
_entity.pdbx_description
1 polymer ?
#
loop_
_entity_poly.entity_id
_entity_poly.type
_entity_poly.pdbx_seq_one_letter_code
_entity_poly.pdbx_strand_id
1 'polypeptide(L)'
;MNFYYIVIVIILMLATSACWKAWKVPRRHGKSTIQMLSTENHAENIETPNHIPKYRRVPTIPELTWSVRAIGRVECSYLNKFSVPRQATIHPTNKTTNGTILSTSAPEIAKLVIFPEYRACLDDLKGFDYLWLIGLFHLNSGFKTHIHTRPVSPEHPVPSEVGLFSSRSPHRPNPLSLSALRIVNVSTAEGVVHVEGVDMMHDSPILDIKPYLPAFDSFPEARSGWMDLIQQDYMQARVTGYQNIVSTRGARFARAMEKKAARAEEGLKKDN
;
A
#
# COMPACT_ATOMS: atom_id res chain seq x y z
N MET A 1 -32.28 27.46 9.51
CA MET A 1 -31.13 26.62 9.10
C MET A 1 -29.95 27.53 8.75
N ASN A 2 -28.81 27.57 9.46
CA ASN A 2 -28.40 26.91 10.69
C ASN A 2 -27.29 27.76 11.35
N PHE A 3 -27.66 28.63 12.31
CA PHE A 3 -26.74 29.20 13.29
C PHE A 3 -25.98 28.10 14.07
N TYR A 4 -26.57 26.90 14.17
CA TYR A 4 -25.95 25.69 14.71
C TYR A 4 -24.68 25.23 13.97
N TYR A 5 -24.56 25.46 12.66
CA TYR A 5 -23.38 25.01 11.89
C TYR A 5 -22.15 25.89 12.18
N ILE A 6 -22.35 27.19 12.37
CA ILE A 6 -21.27 28.14 12.65
C ILE A 6 -20.71 27.90 14.07
N VAL A 7 -21.57 27.60 15.04
CA VAL A 7 -21.15 27.30 16.42
C VAL A 7 -20.35 26.00 16.50
N ILE A 8 -20.73 24.95 15.74
CA ILE A 8 -20.00 23.67 15.70
C ILE A 8 -18.60 23.85 15.08
N VAL A 9 -18.46 24.63 14.01
CA VAL A 9 -17.17 24.90 13.37
C VAL A 9 -16.23 25.70 14.29
N ILE A 10 -16.76 26.66 15.06
CA ILE A 10 -15.97 27.44 16.03
C ILE A 10 -15.51 26.56 17.21
N ILE A 11 -16.37 25.67 17.72
CA ILE A 11 -16.01 24.74 18.81
C ILE A 11 -14.93 23.73 18.36
N LEU A 12 -15.00 23.21 17.12
CA LEU A 12 -13.98 22.33 16.55
C LEU A 12 -12.62 23.05 16.32
N MET A 13 -12.65 24.34 15.94
CA MET A 13 -11.42 25.13 15.82
C MET A 13 -10.78 25.47 17.17
N LEU A 14 -11.56 25.63 18.24
CA LEU A 14 -11.02 25.85 19.58
C LEU A 14 -10.46 24.56 20.21
N ALA A 15 -11.04 23.40 19.91
CA ALA A 15 -10.56 22.09 20.40
C ALA A 15 -9.20 21.68 19.80
N THR A 16 -8.91 22.04 18.55
CA THR A 16 -7.61 21.77 17.90
C THR A 16 -6.47 22.66 18.43
N SER A 17 -6.79 23.83 18.98
CA SER A 17 -5.81 24.72 19.60
C SER A 17 -5.36 24.23 20.99
N ALA A 18 -6.22 23.49 21.71
CA ALA A 18 -5.89 22.92 23.02
C ALA A 18 -4.98 21.68 22.93
N CYS A 19 -5.08 20.91 21.84
CA CYS A 19 -4.29 19.68 21.65
C CYS A 19 -2.80 19.95 21.30
N TRP A 20 -2.47 21.15 20.84
CA TRP A 20 -1.09 21.51 20.44
C TRP A 20 -0.17 21.84 21.63
N LYS A 21 -0.71 22.12 22.82
CA LYS A 21 0.07 22.50 24.02
C LYS A 21 0.74 21.32 24.76
N ALA A 22 0.47 20.07 24.37
CA ALA A 22 0.96 18.89 25.10
C ALA A 22 2.28 18.29 24.59
N TRP A 23 2.86 18.78 23.49
CA TRP A 23 4.10 18.22 22.95
C TRP A 23 5.35 18.91 23.54
N LYS A 24 5.66 18.60 24.81
CA LYS A 24 6.97 18.92 25.40
C LYS A 24 8.00 17.88 24.96
N VAL A 25 8.79 18.22 23.94
CA VAL A 25 10.01 17.47 23.60
C VAL A 25 11.07 17.68 24.69
N PRO A 26 11.66 16.63 25.29
CA PRO A 26 12.73 16.80 26.28
C PRO A 26 13.99 17.36 25.64
N ARG A 27 14.53 18.46 26.17
CA ARG A 27 15.82 19.03 25.77
C ARG A 27 16.97 18.17 26.34
N ARG A 28 17.58 17.29 25.54
CA ARG A 28 18.91 16.76 25.87
C ARG A 28 19.96 17.84 25.57
N HIS A 29 20.65 18.30 26.62
CA HIS A 29 21.81 19.18 26.49
C HIS A 29 23.03 18.34 26.09
N GLY A 30 23.41 18.40 24.82
CA GLY A 30 24.73 18.01 24.35
C GLY A 30 25.33 19.21 23.62
N LYS A 31 26.33 19.86 24.23
CA LYS A 31 27.06 20.98 23.63
C LYS A 31 27.94 20.43 22.50
N SER A 32 27.68 20.80 21.26
CA SER A 32 28.69 20.79 20.20
C SER A 32 28.92 22.23 19.74
N THR A 33 30.08 22.74 20.10
CA THR A 33 30.62 24.03 19.67
C THR A 33 31.04 23.91 18.21
N ILE A 34 30.49 24.74 17.32
CA ILE A 34 31.05 24.99 16.00
C ILE A 34 31.34 26.49 15.92
N GLN A 35 32.63 26.84 15.91
CA GLN A 35 33.11 28.19 15.60
C GLN A 35 32.84 28.47 14.12
N MET A 36 32.07 29.52 13.83
CA MET A 36 31.91 30.08 12.50
C MET A 36 32.91 31.23 12.36
N LEU A 37 33.81 31.12 11.37
CA LEU A 37 34.72 32.18 10.96
C LEU A 37 33.89 33.34 10.35
N SER A 38 34.15 34.54 10.85
CA SER A 38 33.56 35.79 10.41
C SER A 38 34.20 36.26 9.10
N THR A 39 33.38 36.57 8.10
CA THR A 39 33.75 37.59 7.10
C THR A 39 32.71 38.70 7.13
N GLU A 40 33.13 39.83 7.66
CA GLU A 40 32.44 41.11 7.56
C GLU A 40 32.43 41.56 6.09
N ASN A 41 31.29 42.04 5.58
CA ASN A 41 31.16 43.42 5.12
C ASN A 41 29.82 43.75 4.46
N HIS A 42 29.42 45.00 4.73
CA HIS A 42 28.44 45.85 4.05
C HIS A 42 26.97 45.69 4.41
N ALA A 43 26.59 46.50 5.40
CA ALA A 43 25.24 46.91 5.72
C ALA A 43 24.78 48.01 4.77
N GLU A 44 23.71 47.76 4.01
CA GLU A 44 22.78 48.81 3.58
C GLU A 44 21.52 48.70 4.45
N ASN A 45 21.24 49.78 5.19
CA ASN A 45 20.08 49.89 6.06
C ASN A 45 18.80 50.02 5.22
N ILE A 46 18.04 48.92 5.13
CA ILE A 46 16.63 48.95 4.73
C ILE A 46 15.82 48.61 5.98
N GLU A 47 15.12 49.59 6.54
CA GLU A 47 14.15 49.38 7.61
C GLU A 47 12.98 48.53 7.09
N THR A 48 13.03 47.22 7.31
CA THR A 48 11.90 46.32 7.06
C THR A 48 10.97 46.28 8.28
N PRO A 49 9.63 46.41 8.12
CA PRO A 49 8.70 46.39 9.24
C PRO A 49 8.79 45.11 10.10
N ASN A 50 8.91 45.31 11.41
CA ASN A 50 8.98 44.29 12.45
C ASN A 50 7.68 43.46 12.56
N HIS A 51 7.46 42.47 11.69
CA HIS A 51 6.76 41.21 12.06
C HIS A 51 6.84 40.14 10.95
N ILE A 52 7.96 39.44 10.82
CA ILE A 52 8.00 38.18 10.05
C ILE A 52 7.59 37.05 11.01
N PRO A 53 6.53 36.27 10.73
CA PRO A 53 6.16 35.13 11.56
C PRO A 53 7.34 34.17 11.68
N LYS A 54 7.69 33.75 12.91
CA LYS A 54 8.70 32.72 13.20
C LYS A 54 8.22 31.34 12.77
N TYR A 55 7.91 31.14 11.49
CA TYR A 55 7.59 29.83 10.97
C TYR A 55 8.52 29.43 9.82
N ARG A 56 9.13 28.27 10.08
CA ARG A 56 9.64 27.32 9.10
C ARG A 56 11.04 27.63 8.58
N ARG A 57 12.05 27.21 9.35
CA ARG A 57 13.22 26.61 8.70
C ARG A 57 12.67 25.51 7.79
N VAL A 58 12.75 25.68 6.48
CA VAL A 58 12.54 24.58 5.54
C VAL A 58 13.61 23.56 5.90
N PRO A 59 13.25 22.34 6.33
CA PRO A 59 14.26 21.32 6.57
C PRO A 59 14.98 21.07 5.25
N THR A 60 16.25 21.47 5.14
CA THR A 60 17.13 21.01 4.07
C THR A 60 17.21 19.50 4.22
N ILE A 61 16.77 18.75 3.20
CA ILE A 61 16.85 17.29 3.16
C ILE A 61 18.35 16.96 3.04
N PRO A 62 19.03 16.47 4.09
CA PRO A 62 20.49 16.31 4.06
C PRO A 62 20.92 15.08 3.24
N GLU A 63 20.04 14.09 3.13
CA GLU A 63 20.28 12.79 2.50
C GLU A 63 19.11 12.42 1.59
N LEU A 64 19.42 11.91 0.38
CA LEU A 64 18.42 11.45 -0.61
C LEU A 64 18.20 9.92 -0.55
N THR A 65 18.76 9.24 0.44
CA THR A 65 18.71 7.78 0.60
C THR A 65 18.44 7.44 2.05
N TRP A 66 17.55 6.48 2.28
CA TRP A 66 17.15 6.02 3.60
C TRP A 66 17.12 4.50 3.68
N SER A 67 17.45 3.97 4.85
CA SER A 67 17.24 2.56 5.19
C SER A 67 15.90 2.38 5.91
N VAL A 68 15.12 1.39 5.50
CA VAL A 68 13.86 1.01 6.18
C VAL A 68 14.03 -0.39 6.75
N ARG A 69 13.49 -0.62 7.96
CA ARG A 69 13.48 -1.94 8.62
C ARG A 69 12.11 -2.58 8.47
N ALA A 70 12.09 -3.89 8.23
CA ALA A 70 10.85 -4.64 8.25
C ALA A 70 10.29 -4.72 9.69
N ILE A 71 8.97 -4.64 9.80
CA ILE A 71 8.23 -4.80 11.07
C ILE A 71 7.55 -6.17 11.19
N GLY A 72 7.59 -6.94 10.11
CA GLY A 72 6.99 -8.26 10.03
C GLY A 72 7.14 -8.87 8.63
N ARG A 73 6.44 -9.97 8.40
CA ARG A 73 6.40 -10.68 7.12
C ARG A 73 5.00 -11.18 6.79
N VAL A 74 4.74 -11.36 5.50
CA VAL A 74 3.51 -11.99 5.01
C VAL A 74 3.67 -13.51 4.99
N GLU A 75 2.71 -14.24 5.55
CA GLU A 75 2.55 -15.68 5.34
C GLU A 75 1.29 -15.95 4.53
N CYS A 76 1.45 -16.53 3.34
CA CYS A 76 0.38 -16.88 2.42
C CYS A 76 0.77 -18.11 1.57
N SER A 77 -0.15 -18.61 0.75
CA SER A 77 0.03 -19.73 -0.18
C SER A 77 0.85 -19.35 -1.43
N TYR A 78 1.06 -18.04 -1.67
CA TYR A 78 1.77 -17.54 -2.85
C TYR A 78 3.30 -17.72 -2.77
N LEU A 79 3.77 -18.93 -3.03
CA LEU A 79 5.21 -19.26 -3.02
C LEU A 79 5.96 -18.81 -4.30
N ASN A 80 5.25 -18.38 -5.34
CA ASN A 80 5.85 -17.93 -6.58
C ASN A 80 5.08 -16.76 -7.19
N LYS A 81 5.76 -15.91 -7.95
CA LYS A 81 5.15 -14.71 -8.55
C LYS A 81 3.99 -14.97 -9.51
N PHE A 82 3.83 -16.21 -10.00
CA PHE A 82 2.74 -16.56 -10.91
C PHE A 82 1.46 -16.96 -10.18
N SER A 83 1.56 -17.33 -8.89
CA SER A 83 0.40 -17.56 -8.03
C SER A 83 -0.08 -16.29 -7.33
N VAL A 84 0.76 -15.25 -7.27
CA VAL A 84 0.35 -13.94 -6.73
C VAL A 84 -0.65 -13.27 -7.67
N PRO A 85 -1.81 -12.81 -7.18
CA PRO A 85 -2.74 -12.05 -7.99
C PRO A 85 -2.12 -10.71 -8.42
N ARG A 86 -2.34 -10.29 -9.67
CA ARG A 86 -1.77 -9.02 -10.19
C ARG A 86 -2.24 -7.80 -9.40
N GLN A 87 -3.50 -7.82 -8.98
CA GLN A 87 -4.13 -6.94 -8.02
C GLN A 87 -5.19 -7.80 -7.33
N ALA A 88 -5.04 -8.07 -6.04
CA ALA A 88 -6.02 -8.86 -5.32
C ALA A 88 -7.30 -8.05 -5.16
N THR A 89 -8.43 -8.70 -5.45
CA THR A 89 -9.73 -8.13 -5.13
C THR A 89 -10.26 -8.82 -3.90
N ILE A 90 -10.65 -8.01 -2.92
CA ILE A 90 -11.50 -8.47 -1.83
C ILE A 90 -12.92 -8.53 -2.40
N HIS A 91 -13.39 -9.75 -2.70
CA HIS A 91 -14.79 -9.93 -3.05
C HIS A 91 -15.63 -9.43 -1.86
N PRO A 92 -16.60 -8.54 -2.06
CA PRO A 92 -17.53 -8.20 -1.01
C PRO A 92 -18.33 -9.46 -0.70
N THR A 93 -17.92 -10.20 0.32
CA THR A 93 -18.53 -11.49 0.68
C THR A 93 -19.98 -11.36 1.13
N ASN A 94 -20.58 -10.15 1.14
CA ASN A 94 -21.97 -9.92 1.55
C ASN A 94 -22.73 -8.84 0.75
N LYS A 95 -22.31 -8.46 -0.47
CA LYS A 95 -23.15 -7.62 -1.35
C LYS A 95 -23.42 -8.32 -2.67
N THR A 96 -24.48 -9.14 -2.68
CA THR A 96 -25.20 -9.52 -3.90
C THR A 96 -25.69 -8.26 -4.58
N THR A 97 -24.99 -7.82 -5.62
CA THR A 97 -25.62 -7.01 -6.67
C THR A 97 -25.82 -7.96 -7.83
N ASN A 98 -27.08 -8.31 -8.12
CA ASN A 98 -27.50 -9.18 -9.23
C ASN A 98 -27.11 -10.67 -9.15
N GLY A 99 -27.01 -11.25 -7.95
CA GLY A 99 -27.03 -12.72 -7.76
C GLY A 99 -25.89 -13.52 -8.42
N THR A 100 -24.88 -12.86 -8.99
CA THR A 100 -23.80 -13.55 -9.70
C THR A 100 -22.61 -13.74 -8.76
N ILE A 101 -22.42 -14.97 -8.30
CA ILE A 101 -21.23 -15.39 -7.56
C ILE A 101 -20.07 -15.41 -8.56
N LEU A 102 -19.15 -14.46 -8.44
CA LEU A 102 -18.05 -14.27 -9.40
C LEU A 102 -16.73 -14.93 -8.96
N SER A 103 -16.73 -15.69 -7.87
CA SER A 103 -15.61 -16.53 -7.46
C SER A 103 -16.11 -17.76 -6.72
N THR A 104 -15.80 -18.95 -7.26
CA THR A 104 -16.22 -20.26 -6.72
C THR A 104 -15.29 -20.76 -5.60
N SER A 105 -14.17 -20.06 -5.35
CA SER A 105 -13.21 -20.40 -4.30
C SER A 105 -13.23 -19.34 -3.21
N ALA A 106 -13.29 -19.79 -1.93
CA ALA A 106 -13.17 -18.90 -0.79
C ALA A 106 -11.91 -18.03 -0.91
N PRO A 107 -11.98 -16.72 -0.55
CA PRO A 107 -10.81 -15.86 -0.59
C PRO A 107 -9.71 -16.42 0.33
N GLU A 108 -8.47 -16.35 -0.13
CA GLU A 108 -7.33 -16.76 0.69
C GLU A 108 -7.21 -15.86 1.93
N ILE A 109 -7.10 -16.50 3.09
CA ILE A 109 -6.78 -15.83 4.35
C ILE A 109 -5.26 -15.94 4.56
N ALA A 110 -4.58 -14.82 4.38
CA ALA A 110 -3.16 -14.69 4.66
C ALA A 110 -2.95 -14.19 6.11
N LYS A 111 -1.71 -14.33 6.61
CA LYS A 111 -1.31 -13.79 7.91
C LYS A 111 -0.25 -12.71 7.72
N LEU A 112 -0.41 -11.62 8.44
CA LEU A 112 0.64 -10.63 8.67
C LEU A 112 1.27 -10.99 10.02
N VAL A 113 2.50 -11.50 10.00
CA VAL A 113 3.24 -11.89 11.20
C VAL A 113 4.17 -10.77 11.61
N ILE A 114 3.84 -10.12 12.72
CA ILE A 114 4.53 -8.94 13.26
C ILE A 114 5.61 -9.36 14.24
N PHE A 115 6.80 -8.77 14.11
CA PHE A 115 7.92 -9.08 14.97
C PHE A 115 7.64 -8.70 16.43
N PRO A 116 8.19 -9.44 17.41
CA PRO A 116 7.85 -9.30 18.83
C PRO A 116 7.88 -7.86 19.36
N GLU A 117 8.87 -7.07 18.94
CA GLU A 117 9.06 -5.69 19.38
C GLU A 117 7.99 -4.70 18.89
N TYR A 118 7.18 -5.07 17.89
CA TYR A 118 6.12 -4.23 17.32
C TYR A 118 4.71 -4.74 17.64
N ARG A 119 4.55 -5.86 18.35
CA ARG A 119 3.23 -6.48 18.56
C ARG A 119 2.24 -5.58 19.28
N ALA A 120 2.68 -4.82 20.28
CA ALA A 120 1.83 -3.87 21.00
C ALA A 120 1.25 -2.78 20.08
N CYS A 121 1.86 -2.52 18.92
CA CYS A 121 1.31 -1.59 17.93
C CYS A 121 0.05 -2.11 17.22
N LEU A 122 -0.33 -3.38 17.44
CA LEU A 122 -1.58 -3.97 16.92
C LEU A 122 -2.81 -3.66 17.77
N ASP A 123 -2.62 -3.05 18.94
CA ASP A 123 -3.73 -2.67 19.81
C ASP A 123 -4.73 -1.77 19.06
N ASP A 124 -6.01 -1.98 19.34
CA ASP A 124 -7.16 -1.33 18.69
C ASP A 124 -7.35 -1.60 17.18
N LEU A 125 -6.42 -2.28 16.50
CA LEU A 125 -6.54 -2.57 15.06
C LEU A 125 -7.78 -3.41 14.73
N LYS A 126 -8.26 -4.22 15.69
CA LYS A 126 -9.50 -5.00 15.57
C LYS A 126 -10.75 -4.12 15.34
N GLY A 127 -10.70 -2.83 15.68
CA GLY A 127 -11.78 -1.88 15.45
C GLY A 127 -11.94 -1.44 13.99
N PHE A 128 -11.07 -1.87 13.08
CA PHE A 128 -11.10 -1.50 11.66
C PHE A 128 -11.46 -2.71 10.78
N ASP A 129 -12.25 -2.47 9.73
CA ASP A 129 -12.58 -3.49 8.74
C ASP A 129 -11.44 -3.71 7.73
N TYR A 130 -10.64 -2.67 7.47
CA TYR A 130 -9.60 -2.65 6.45
C TYR A 130 -8.33 -1.96 6.95
N LEU A 131 -7.19 -2.36 6.39
CA LEU A 131 -5.90 -1.71 6.58
C LEU A 131 -5.20 -1.48 5.24
N TRP A 132 -4.33 -0.48 5.21
CA TRP A 132 -3.25 -0.36 4.24
C TRP A 132 -2.04 -1.13 4.72
N LEU A 133 -1.52 -2.00 3.86
CA LEU A 133 -0.22 -2.64 4.01
C LEU A 133 0.77 -1.95 3.08
N ILE A 134 1.89 -1.49 3.64
CA ILE A 134 3.08 -1.13 2.86
C ILE A 134 4.10 -2.22 3.06
N GLY A 135 4.49 -2.86 1.97
CA GLY A 135 5.50 -3.93 1.99
C GLY A 135 6.58 -3.71 0.94
N LEU A 136 7.46 -4.69 0.81
CA LEU A 136 8.56 -4.66 -0.14
C LEU A 136 8.45 -5.82 -1.13
N PHE A 137 8.45 -5.53 -2.43
CA PHE A 137 8.66 -6.53 -3.48
C PHE A 137 10.15 -6.92 -3.54
N HIS A 138 10.63 -7.55 -2.46
CA HIS A 138 12.03 -7.84 -2.18
C HIS A 138 12.75 -8.71 -3.24
N LEU A 139 12.01 -9.48 -4.05
CA LEU A 139 12.58 -10.25 -5.17
C LEU A 139 12.68 -9.46 -6.48
N ASN A 140 12.20 -8.22 -6.53
CA ASN A 140 12.29 -7.40 -7.73
C ASN A 140 13.59 -6.60 -7.73
N SER A 141 14.35 -6.76 -8.81
CA SER A 141 15.55 -5.98 -9.08
C SER A 141 15.37 -5.16 -10.36
N GLY A 142 15.95 -3.96 -10.34
CA GLY A 142 15.90 -3.02 -11.46
C GLY A 142 14.50 -2.50 -11.80
N PHE A 143 14.46 -1.51 -12.70
CA PHE A 143 13.21 -0.99 -13.26
C PHE A 143 13.44 -0.47 -14.68
N LYS A 144 12.33 -0.30 -15.41
CA LYS A 144 12.30 0.42 -16.69
C LYS A 144 11.47 1.68 -16.51
N THR A 145 11.82 2.74 -17.23
CA THR A 145 11.07 4.00 -17.21
C THR A 145 9.70 3.87 -17.89
N HIS A 146 9.56 2.92 -18.82
CA HIS A 146 8.33 2.62 -19.54
C HIS A 146 7.96 1.15 -19.40
N ILE A 147 6.66 0.89 -19.37
CA ILE A 147 6.06 -0.43 -19.23
C ILE A 147 5.18 -0.69 -20.45
N HIS A 148 5.43 -1.80 -21.14
CA HIS A 148 4.53 -2.28 -22.18
C HIS A 148 3.17 -2.61 -21.58
N THR A 149 2.14 -1.98 -22.12
CA THR A 149 0.77 -2.40 -21.83
C THR A 149 0.49 -3.70 -22.60
N ARG A 150 -0.38 -4.54 -22.07
CA ARG A 150 -0.94 -5.64 -22.87
C ARG A 150 -2.26 -5.12 -23.43
N PRO A 151 -2.40 -5.00 -24.75
CA PRO A 151 -3.70 -4.67 -25.35
C PRO A 151 -4.72 -5.71 -24.89
N VAL A 152 -5.82 -5.24 -24.30
CA VAL A 152 -6.87 -6.12 -23.76
C VAL A 152 -7.88 -6.49 -24.84
N SER A 153 -8.07 -5.64 -25.85
CA SER A 153 -8.88 -5.91 -27.03
C SER A 153 -8.53 -4.91 -28.15
N PRO A 154 -8.64 -5.26 -29.45
CA PRO A 154 -8.58 -4.30 -30.56
C PRO A 154 -9.64 -3.19 -30.45
N GLU A 155 -10.75 -3.47 -29.75
CA GLU A 155 -11.90 -2.56 -29.59
C GLU A 155 -11.60 -1.39 -28.64
N HIS A 156 -10.57 -1.52 -27.79
CA HIS A 156 -10.20 -0.53 -26.79
C HIS A 156 -8.70 -0.20 -26.90
N PRO A 157 -8.31 0.67 -27.86
CA PRO A 157 -6.92 1.01 -28.06
C PRO A 157 -6.36 1.73 -26.83
N VAL A 158 -5.35 1.11 -26.21
CA VAL A 158 -4.53 1.70 -25.16
C VAL A 158 -3.13 2.03 -25.71
N PRO A 159 -2.41 3.00 -25.13
CA PRO A 159 -1.01 3.24 -25.49
C PRO A 159 -0.21 1.94 -25.38
N SER A 160 0.62 1.61 -26.38
CA SER A 160 1.45 0.39 -26.38
C SER A 160 2.47 0.36 -25.23
N GLU A 161 2.86 1.54 -24.76
CA GLU A 161 3.69 1.75 -23.58
C GLU A 161 3.17 2.92 -22.75
N VAL A 162 3.41 2.86 -21.45
CA VAL A 162 3.12 3.96 -20.51
C VAL A 162 4.31 4.19 -19.59
N GLY A 163 4.45 5.41 -19.08
CA GLY A 163 5.43 5.72 -18.05
C GLY A 163 5.22 4.85 -16.80
N LEU A 164 6.32 4.43 -16.16
CA LEU A 164 6.28 3.52 -15.00
C LEU A 164 5.36 4.02 -13.89
N PHE A 165 5.38 5.32 -13.60
CA PHE A 165 4.58 5.93 -12.55
C PHE A 165 3.09 6.05 -12.91
N SER A 166 2.73 5.91 -14.19
CA SER A 166 1.37 5.73 -14.67
C SER A 166 0.92 4.27 -14.64
N SER A 167 1.63 3.40 -13.90
CA SER A 167 1.34 1.97 -13.76
C SER A 167 1.49 1.50 -12.32
N ARG A 168 1.00 0.29 -12.05
CA ARG A 168 1.18 -0.47 -10.79
C ARG A 168 2.28 -1.54 -10.91
N SER A 169 3.22 -1.42 -11.86
CA SER A 169 4.33 -2.39 -12.00
C SER A 169 5.13 -2.49 -10.69
N PRO A 170 5.52 -3.70 -10.26
CA PRO A 170 6.28 -3.88 -9.03
C PRO A 170 7.79 -3.66 -9.23
N HIS A 171 8.28 -3.57 -10.47
CA HIS A 171 9.67 -3.19 -10.80
C HIS A 171 9.79 -1.66 -10.82
N ARG A 172 10.15 -1.07 -9.67
CA ARG A 172 10.21 0.39 -9.46
C ARG A 172 11.54 0.80 -8.81
N PRO A 173 11.93 2.10 -8.89
CA PRO A 173 13.10 2.61 -8.16
C PRO A 173 13.08 2.22 -6.67
N ASN A 174 11.91 2.38 -6.03
CA ASN A 174 11.62 1.87 -4.71
C ASN A 174 10.49 0.84 -4.85
N PRO A 175 10.78 -0.48 -4.76
CA PRO A 175 9.82 -1.54 -5.04
C PRO A 175 8.84 -1.76 -3.87
N LEU A 176 8.16 -0.69 -3.47
CA LEU A 176 7.16 -0.69 -2.41
C LEU A 176 5.82 -1.22 -2.93
N SER A 177 5.19 -2.07 -2.14
CA SER A 177 3.79 -2.46 -2.35
C SER A 177 2.85 -1.53 -1.59
N LEU A 178 1.62 -1.43 -2.09
CA LEU A 178 0.51 -0.77 -1.41
C LEU A 178 -0.73 -1.61 -1.67
N SER A 179 -1.32 -2.14 -0.60
CA SER A 179 -2.43 -3.08 -0.66
C SER A 179 -3.47 -2.72 0.40
N ALA A 180 -4.73 -2.56 -0.01
CA ALA A 180 -5.85 -2.43 0.92
C ALA A 180 -6.35 -3.85 1.25
N LEU A 181 -6.20 -4.26 2.51
CA LEU A 181 -6.49 -5.61 2.97
C LEU A 181 -7.70 -5.58 3.91
N ARG A 182 -8.57 -6.59 3.82
CA ARG A 182 -9.69 -6.74 4.77
C ARG A 182 -9.17 -7.46 6.01
N ILE A 183 -9.44 -6.91 7.19
CA ILE A 183 -9.13 -7.55 8.45
C ILE A 183 -10.15 -8.65 8.71
N VAL A 184 -9.67 -9.85 8.98
CA VAL A 184 -10.49 -11.01 9.38
C VAL A 184 -10.41 -11.20 10.89
N ASN A 185 -9.20 -11.13 11.45
CA ASN A 185 -8.97 -11.27 12.87
C ASN A 185 -7.64 -10.62 13.27
N VAL A 186 -7.52 -10.16 14.51
CA VAL A 186 -6.30 -9.58 15.09
C VAL A 186 -5.99 -10.29 16.40
N SER A 187 -4.74 -10.76 16.53
CA SER A 187 -4.19 -11.39 17.74
C SER A 187 -2.90 -10.66 18.13
N THR A 188 -3.00 -9.66 19.02
CA THR A 188 -1.84 -8.92 19.53
C THR A 188 -0.86 -9.84 20.24
N ALA A 189 -1.34 -10.79 21.05
CA ALA A 189 -0.51 -11.72 21.81
C ALA A 189 0.38 -12.59 20.90
N GLU A 190 -0.19 -13.12 19.81
CA GLU A 190 0.56 -13.90 18.82
C GLU A 190 1.33 -13.02 17.84
N GLY A 191 0.98 -11.73 17.73
CA GLY A 191 1.52 -10.82 16.72
C GLY A 191 1.02 -11.13 15.32
N VAL A 192 -0.24 -11.57 15.19
CA VAL A 192 -0.80 -12.05 13.92
C VAL A 192 -2.06 -11.28 13.55
N VAL A 193 -2.10 -10.76 12.33
CA VAL A 193 -3.32 -10.22 11.71
C VAL A 193 -3.72 -11.13 10.55
N HIS A 194 -4.90 -11.73 10.63
CA HIS A 194 -5.48 -12.50 9.53
C HIS A 194 -6.18 -11.56 8.57
N VAL A 195 -5.89 -11.67 7.29
CA VAL A 195 -6.35 -10.72 6.26
C VAL A 195 -6.74 -11.40 4.96
N GLU A 196 -7.65 -10.77 4.22
CA GLU A 196 -7.97 -11.11 2.84
C GLU A 196 -7.46 -10.03 1.87
N GLY A 197 -7.20 -10.44 0.63
CA GLY A 197 -6.81 -9.52 -0.45
C GLY A 197 -5.31 -9.26 -0.55
N VAL A 198 -4.46 -10.17 -0.04
CA VAL A 198 -3.01 -10.05 -0.21
C VAL A 198 -2.62 -10.25 -1.68
N ASP A 199 -1.75 -9.38 -2.19
CA ASP A 199 -1.16 -9.43 -3.53
C ASP A 199 0.39 -9.48 -3.48
N MET A 200 0.92 -10.13 -2.44
CA MET A 200 2.34 -10.27 -2.16
C MET A 200 2.73 -11.73 -1.98
N MET A 201 4.00 -12.08 -2.20
CA MET A 201 4.48 -13.45 -1.98
C MET A 201 4.63 -13.78 -0.50
N HIS A 202 4.64 -15.07 -0.19
CA HIS A 202 5.10 -15.57 1.10
C HIS A 202 6.48 -15.00 1.44
N ASP A 203 6.71 -14.71 2.72
CA ASP A 203 7.90 -14.05 3.27
C ASP A 203 8.15 -12.62 2.79
N SER A 204 7.19 -11.97 2.10
CA SER A 204 7.36 -10.57 1.74
C SER A 204 7.49 -9.69 3.00
N PRO A 205 8.53 -8.83 3.08
CA PRO A 205 8.69 -7.94 4.21
C PRO A 205 7.56 -6.91 4.30
N ILE A 206 7.07 -6.71 5.52
CA ILE A 206 6.13 -5.64 5.86
C ILE A 206 6.94 -4.46 6.38
N LEU A 207 6.68 -3.28 5.82
CA LEU A 207 7.34 -2.04 6.22
C LEU A 207 6.44 -1.18 7.09
N ASP A 208 5.12 -1.19 6.86
CA ASP A 208 4.16 -0.39 7.62
C ASP A 208 2.73 -0.94 7.52
N ILE A 209 1.91 -0.62 8.51
CA ILE A 209 0.48 -0.92 8.56
C ILE A 209 -0.26 0.35 9.00
N LYS A 210 -1.32 0.72 8.28
CA LYS A 210 -2.18 1.86 8.64
C LYS A 210 -3.65 1.47 8.55
N PRO A 211 -4.54 2.00 9.40
CA PRO A 211 -5.97 1.79 9.20
C PRO A 211 -6.41 2.40 7.87
N TYR A 212 -7.30 1.71 7.14
CA TYR A 212 -7.99 2.29 6.00
C TYR A 212 -9.17 3.12 6.53
N LEU A 213 -9.23 4.39 6.14
CA LEU A 213 -10.27 5.31 6.58
C LEU A 213 -11.16 5.68 5.38
N PRO A 214 -12.38 5.14 5.26
CA PRO A 214 -13.23 5.38 4.10
C PRO A 214 -13.45 6.86 3.77
N ALA A 215 -13.54 7.71 4.79
CA ALA A 215 -13.71 9.15 4.63
C ALA A 215 -12.54 9.85 3.93
N PHE A 216 -11.34 9.26 3.93
CA PHE A 216 -10.11 9.85 3.39
C PHE A 216 -9.47 9.04 2.27
N ASP A 217 -9.75 7.74 2.21
CA ASP A 217 -9.09 6.80 1.29
C ASP A 217 -10.03 6.32 0.17
N SER A 218 -11.34 6.60 0.25
CA SER A 218 -12.32 6.18 -0.74
C SER A 218 -12.71 7.33 -1.67
N PHE A 219 -12.35 7.21 -2.95
CA PHE A 219 -12.75 8.14 -4.00
C PHE A 219 -13.39 7.36 -5.17
N PRO A 220 -14.66 6.92 -5.03
CA PRO A 220 -15.32 6.09 -6.05
C PRO A 220 -15.41 6.75 -7.44
N GLU A 221 -15.48 8.08 -7.48
CA GLU A 221 -15.61 8.87 -8.71
C GLU A 221 -14.24 9.26 -9.32
N ALA A 222 -13.14 8.74 -8.80
CA ALA A 222 -11.81 9.05 -9.32
C ALA A 222 -11.58 8.42 -10.71
N ARG A 223 -10.95 9.18 -11.61
CA ARG A 223 -10.52 8.67 -12.93
C ARG A 223 -9.27 7.80 -12.78
N SER A 224 -9.18 6.68 -13.51
CA SER A 224 -7.99 5.80 -13.54
C SER A 224 -7.14 5.99 -14.81
N GLY A 225 -7.51 6.90 -15.70
CA GLY A 225 -6.69 7.29 -16.86
C GLY A 225 -6.77 6.25 -17.97
N TRP A 226 -5.62 5.82 -18.53
CA TRP A 226 -5.61 4.83 -19.62
C TRP A 226 -6.16 3.46 -19.18
N MET A 227 -6.27 3.19 -17.88
CA MET A 227 -6.94 2.01 -17.34
C MET A 227 -8.46 2.06 -17.54
N ASP A 228 -9.08 3.24 -17.56
CA ASP A 228 -10.53 3.39 -17.79
C ASP A 228 -10.90 2.92 -19.21
N LEU A 229 -9.95 2.96 -20.15
CA LEU A 229 -10.13 2.46 -21.52
C LEU A 229 -10.15 0.92 -21.57
N ILE A 230 -9.46 0.26 -20.63
CA ILE A 230 -9.43 -1.21 -20.55
C ILE A 230 -10.74 -1.74 -19.97
N GLN A 231 -11.34 -0.97 -19.07
CA GLN A 231 -12.46 -1.44 -18.29
C GLN A 231 -13.50 -0.34 -18.08
N GLN A 232 -14.64 -0.51 -18.76
CA GLN A 232 -15.75 0.44 -18.72
C GLN A 232 -16.48 0.44 -17.36
N ASP A 233 -16.45 -0.68 -16.64
CA ASP A 233 -17.08 -0.84 -15.32
C ASP A 233 -16.03 -1.18 -14.25
N TYR A 234 -15.76 -0.23 -13.37
CA TYR A 234 -14.83 -0.38 -12.25
C TYR A 234 -15.27 -1.46 -11.25
N MET A 235 -16.58 -1.69 -11.05
CA MET A 235 -17.08 -2.76 -10.20
C MET A 235 -16.84 -4.10 -10.85
N GLN A 236 -17.05 -4.21 -12.16
CA GLN A 236 -16.66 -5.39 -12.93
C GLN A 236 -15.14 -5.62 -12.86
N ALA A 237 -14.31 -4.57 -12.88
CA ALA A 237 -12.85 -4.64 -12.70
C ALA A 237 -12.43 -5.23 -11.38
N ARG A 238 -13.08 -4.77 -10.30
CA ARG A 238 -12.87 -5.34 -8.98
C ARG A 238 -13.28 -6.81 -9.01
N VAL A 239 -14.50 -7.11 -9.42
CA VAL A 239 -15.04 -8.44 -9.22
C VAL A 239 -14.41 -9.51 -10.13
N THR A 240 -14.09 -9.18 -11.39
CA THR A 240 -13.35 -10.09 -12.28
C THR A 240 -11.84 -10.11 -11.98
N GLY A 241 -11.37 -9.11 -11.22
CA GLY A 241 -9.98 -8.81 -11.00
C GLY A 241 -9.23 -8.57 -12.30
N TYR A 242 -7.99 -8.13 -12.17
CA TYR A 242 -6.98 -8.35 -13.21
C TYR A 242 -6.61 -9.87 -13.31
N GLN A 243 -7.45 -10.80 -12.84
CA GLN A 243 -7.10 -12.21 -12.63
C GLN A 243 -7.28 -13.11 -13.86
N ASN A 244 -8.08 -12.72 -14.87
CA ASN A 244 -8.19 -13.51 -16.10
C ASN A 244 -7.01 -13.35 -17.08
N ILE A 245 -5.97 -12.58 -16.72
CA ILE A 245 -4.70 -12.64 -17.44
C ILE A 245 -3.67 -13.25 -16.51
N VAL A 246 -3.78 -14.55 -16.31
CA VAL A 246 -2.58 -15.34 -16.06
C VAL A 246 -1.62 -14.95 -17.18
N SER A 247 -0.43 -14.43 -16.84
CA SER A 247 0.55 -14.14 -17.89
C SER A 247 0.68 -15.41 -18.74
N THR A 248 0.75 -15.31 -20.07
CA THR A 248 0.83 -16.52 -20.92
C THR A 248 1.95 -17.47 -20.46
N ARG A 249 2.98 -16.92 -19.81
CA ARG A 249 4.05 -17.65 -19.13
C ARG A 249 3.61 -18.32 -17.82
N GLY A 250 2.87 -17.62 -16.96
CA GLY A 250 2.26 -18.18 -15.75
C GLY A 250 1.24 -19.28 -16.05
N ALA A 251 0.44 -19.13 -17.12
CA ALA A 251 -0.53 -20.14 -17.54
C ALA A 251 0.17 -21.40 -18.04
N ARG A 252 1.24 -21.23 -18.83
CA ARG A 252 2.10 -22.32 -19.26
C ARG A 252 2.81 -22.99 -18.09
N PHE A 253 3.27 -22.21 -17.11
CA PHE A 253 3.95 -22.73 -15.93
C PHE A 253 3.00 -23.52 -15.03
N ALA A 254 1.80 -22.99 -14.73
CA ALA A 254 0.77 -23.70 -13.97
C ALA A 254 0.38 -25.02 -14.64
N ARG A 255 0.09 -25.00 -15.95
CA ARG A 255 -0.18 -26.23 -16.74
C ARG A 255 0.98 -27.22 -16.71
N ALA A 256 2.22 -26.74 -16.73
CA ALA A 256 3.40 -27.61 -16.64
C ALA A 256 3.53 -28.25 -15.26
N MET A 257 3.20 -27.53 -14.19
CA MET A 257 3.21 -28.04 -12.82
C MET A 257 2.09 -29.05 -12.58
N GLU A 258 0.87 -28.78 -13.05
CA GLU A 258 -0.25 -29.73 -13.03
C GLU A 258 0.10 -31.02 -13.77
N LYS A 259 0.71 -30.91 -14.96
CA LYS A 259 1.15 -32.08 -15.74
C LYS A 259 2.27 -32.86 -15.06
N LYS A 260 3.12 -32.18 -14.28
CA LYS A 260 4.18 -32.82 -13.48
C LYS A 260 3.59 -33.53 -12.26
N ALA A 261 2.63 -32.93 -11.57
CA ALA A 261 1.92 -33.53 -10.45
C ALA A 261 1.12 -34.77 -10.88
N ALA A 262 0.36 -34.69 -11.98
CA ALA A 262 -0.39 -35.81 -12.54
C ALA A 262 0.52 -37.00 -12.92
N ARG A 263 1.71 -36.72 -13.49
CA ARG A 263 2.71 -37.75 -13.79
C ARG A 263 3.32 -38.41 -12.56
N ALA A 264 3.49 -37.64 -11.47
CA ALA A 264 3.99 -38.18 -10.21
C ALA A 264 2.97 -39.13 -9.55
N GLU A 265 1.68 -38.79 -9.61
CA GLU A 265 0.60 -39.65 -9.11
C GLU A 265 0.41 -40.92 -9.98
N GLU A 266 0.59 -40.81 -11.29
CA GLU A 266 0.49 -41.95 -12.21
C GLU A 266 1.69 -42.92 -12.09
N GLY A 267 2.87 -42.41 -11.74
CA GLY A 267 4.04 -43.22 -11.37
C GLY A 267 3.82 -43.97 -10.05
N LEU A 268 3.27 -43.31 -9.04
CA LEU A 268 2.99 -43.91 -7.73
C LEU A 268 1.94 -45.04 -7.79
N LYS A 269 1.06 -45.03 -8.80
CA LYS A 269 0.04 -46.08 -9.03
C LYS A 269 0.55 -47.28 -9.84
N LYS A 270 1.72 -47.19 -10.48
CA LYS A 270 2.32 -48.30 -11.24
C LYS A 270 3.31 -49.12 -10.42
N ASP A 271 3.73 -48.60 -9.27
CA ASP A 271 4.65 -49.24 -8.33
C ASP A 271 3.92 -49.93 -7.14
N ASN A 272 2.58 -50.00 -7.19
CA ASN A 272 1.71 -50.79 -6.30
C ASN A 272 1.00 -51.88 -7.12
#